data_AF-A0A6J6E9B6-F1
#
_entry.id   AF-A0A6J6E9B6-F1
#
_cell.length_a   1.000
_cell.length_b   1.000
_cell.length_c   1.000
_cell.angle_alpha   90.00
_cell.angle_beta   90.00
_cell.angle_gamma   90.00
#
_symmetry.space_group_name_H-M   'P 1'
#
loop_
_entity.id
_entity.type
_entity.pdbx_description
1 polymer ?
#
loop_
_entity_poly.entity_id
_entity_poly.type
_entity_poly.pdbx_seq_one_letter_code
_entity_poly.pdbx_strand_id
1 'polypeptide(L)'
;MSTTPVTSTSDKSAATPPRRPTPADIELLAFAQAAELTARDLYEQAVAEGAGGDQIASLVALAAHHDAYAQSLSALLGTDAPQSRNDELFSSLKSGFGSDTESTALAAHELENTLVVTHTDLLGRLDGTEGAALVASILIGESRHCAALAALAGKSPVDDIDLFLTTSDVESLAPQA
;
A
#
# COMPACT_ATOMS: atom_id res chain seq x y z
N MET A 1 28.82 13.03 -58.62
CA MET A 1 29.02 13.03 -57.16
C MET A 1 27.65 13.13 -56.51
N SER A 2 27.12 12.00 -56.04
CA SER A 2 25.78 11.91 -55.41
C SER A 2 25.82 12.45 -53.99
N THR A 3 24.89 13.34 -53.67
CA THR A 3 24.60 13.79 -52.29
C THR A 3 23.59 12.83 -51.66
N THR A 4 24.04 12.00 -50.73
CA THR A 4 23.18 11.16 -49.89
C THR A 4 22.48 12.05 -48.85
N PRO A 5 21.15 11.99 -48.67
CA PRO A 5 20.51 12.70 -47.59
C PRO A 5 20.76 11.96 -46.27
N VAL A 6 21.17 12.71 -45.24
CA VAL A 6 21.24 12.24 -43.86
C VAL A 6 19.81 12.04 -43.37
N THR A 7 19.42 10.80 -43.13
CA THR A 7 18.16 10.47 -42.45
C THR A 7 18.25 11.00 -41.03
N SER A 8 17.47 12.01 -40.66
CA SER A 8 17.38 12.44 -39.27
C SER A 8 16.69 11.33 -38.47
N THR A 9 17.44 10.70 -37.57
CA THR A 9 16.85 9.90 -36.50
C THR A 9 15.91 10.80 -35.70
N SER A 10 14.62 10.50 -35.80
CA SER A 10 13.58 11.05 -34.94
C SER A 10 14.03 10.90 -33.48
N ASP A 11 14.40 12.01 -32.85
CA ASP A 11 14.44 12.10 -31.40
C ASP A 11 13.02 11.78 -30.92
N LYS A 12 12.84 10.61 -30.31
CA LYS A 12 11.68 10.36 -29.46
C LYS A 12 11.78 11.38 -28.32
N SER A 13 11.14 12.53 -28.49
CA SER A 13 10.79 13.39 -27.37
C SER A 13 10.05 12.50 -26.38
N ALA A 14 10.62 12.26 -25.20
CA ALA A 14 9.89 11.63 -24.12
C ALA A 14 8.65 12.50 -23.88
N ALA A 15 7.46 11.96 -24.16
CA ALA A 15 6.22 12.66 -23.91
C ALA A 15 6.12 12.90 -22.40
N THR A 16 5.70 14.10 -22.00
CA THR A 16 5.41 14.40 -20.59
C THR A 16 4.41 13.37 -20.05
N PRO A 17 4.67 12.73 -18.89
CA PRO A 17 3.74 11.78 -18.31
C PRO A 17 2.33 12.36 -18.17
N PRO A 18 1.27 11.57 -18.43
CA PRO A 18 -0.09 12.04 -18.28
C PRO A 18 -0.38 12.40 -16.83
N ARG A 19 -1.21 13.40 -16.60
CA ARG A 19 -1.59 13.79 -15.23
C ARG A 19 -2.57 12.80 -14.61
N ARG A 20 -3.62 12.43 -15.35
CA ARG A 20 -4.66 11.49 -14.92
C ARG A 20 -4.17 10.05 -15.07
N PRO A 21 -4.71 9.11 -14.28
CA PRO A 21 -4.51 7.69 -14.51
C PRO A 21 -4.81 7.28 -15.96
N THR A 22 -3.92 6.50 -16.55
CA THR A 22 -4.16 5.77 -17.80
C THR A 22 -5.12 4.60 -17.57
N PRO A 23 -5.65 3.95 -18.62
CA PRO A 23 -6.43 2.72 -18.44
C PRO A 23 -5.67 1.60 -17.71
N ALA A 24 -4.36 1.48 -17.90
CA ALA A 24 -3.53 0.51 -17.18
C ALA A 24 -3.36 0.91 -15.71
N ASP A 25 -3.19 2.21 -15.42
CA ASP A 25 -3.12 2.71 -14.04
C ASP A 25 -4.41 2.43 -13.26
N ILE A 26 -5.57 2.47 -13.91
CA ILE A 26 -6.86 2.23 -13.26
C ILE A 26 -6.90 0.83 -12.62
N GLU A 27 -6.42 -0.20 -13.31
CA GLU A 27 -6.37 -1.56 -12.77
C GLU A 27 -5.47 -1.65 -11.53
N LEU A 28 -4.30 -1.01 -11.58
CA LEU A 28 -3.33 -0.96 -10.48
C LEU A 28 -3.86 -0.20 -9.27
N LEU A 29 -4.49 0.96 -9.49
CA LEU A 29 -5.06 1.80 -8.44
C LEU A 29 -6.33 1.17 -7.85
N ALA A 30 -7.13 0.46 -8.65
CA ALA A 30 -8.26 -0.31 -8.17
C ALA A 30 -7.81 -1.44 -7.23
N PHE A 31 -6.74 -2.15 -7.60
CA PHE A 31 -6.12 -3.14 -6.72
C PHE A 31 -5.63 -2.50 -5.41
N ALA A 32 -4.92 -1.37 -5.48
CA ALA A 32 -4.48 -0.63 -4.29
C ALA A 32 -5.66 -0.30 -3.37
N GLN A 33 -6.78 0.19 -3.93
CA GLN A 33 -7.97 0.56 -3.17
C GLN A 33 -8.59 -0.65 -2.44
N ALA A 34 -8.62 -1.82 -3.09
CA ALA A 34 -9.08 -3.05 -2.47
C ALA A 34 -8.12 -3.54 -1.36
N ALA A 35 -6.81 -3.39 -1.55
CA ALA A 35 -5.81 -3.73 -0.53
C ALA A 35 -5.94 -2.84 0.73
N GLU A 36 -6.11 -1.53 0.56
CA GLU A 36 -6.37 -0.60 1.67
C GLU A 36 -7.64 -0.97 2.44
N LEU A 37 -8.74 -1.28 1.73
CA LEU A 37 -9.97 -1.73 2.39
C LEU A 37 -9.80 -3.07 3.11
N THR A 38 -8.98 -3.98 2.58
CA THR A 38 -8.62 -5.22 3.28
C THR A 38 -7.87 -4.92 4.58
N ALA A 39 -6.87 -4.03 4.55
CA ALA A 39 -6.11 -3.65 5.73
C ALA A 39 -7.02 -3.02 6.80
N ARG A 40 -7.86 -2.05 6.43
CA ARG A 40 -8.88 -1.46 7.31
C ARG A 40 -9.71 -2.54 8.01
N ASP A 41 -10.29 -3.45 7.24
CA ASP A 41 -11.19 -4.47 7.78
C ASP A 41 -10.45 -5.46 8.71
N LEU A 42 -9.17 -5.75 8.44
CA LEU A 42 -8.34 -6.60 9.32
C LEU A 42 -8.09 -5.91 10.68
N TYR A 43 -7.75 -4.62 10.69
CA TYR A 43 -7.61 -3.86 11.94
C TYR A 43 -8.94 -3.74 12.69
N GLU A 44 -10.05 -3.46 12.00
CA GLU A 44 -11.39 -3.43 12.60
C GLU A 44 -11.75 -4.78 13.22
N GLN A 45 -11.43 -5.89 12.54
CA GLN A 45 -11.64 -7.23 13.10
C GLN A 45 -10.81 -7.46 14.36
N ALA A 46 -9.51 -7.12 14.37
CA ALA A 46 -8.68 -7.26 15.57
C ALA A 46 -9.26 -6.47 16.77
N VAL A 47 -9.71 -5.24 16.53
CA VAL A 47 -10.38 -4.41 17.54
C VAL A 47 -11.67 -5.08 18.03
N ALA A 48 -12.47 -5.65 17.13
CA ALA A 48 -13.71 -6.35 17.48
C ALA A 48 -13.45 -7.64 18.29
N GLU A 49 -12.36 -8.35 18.01
CA GLU A 49 -11.91 -9.54 18.77
C GLU A 49 -11.31 -9.17 20.14
N GLY A 50 -10.93 -7.90 20.34
CA GLY A 50 -10.48 -7.37 21.63
C GLY A 50 -9.00 -7.01 21.72
N ALA A 51 -8.27 -6.96 20.60
CA ALA A 51 -6.91 -6.46 20.59
C ALA A 51 -6.83 -4.95 20.86
N GLY A 52 -5.66 -4.51 21.30
CA GLY A 52 -5.31 -3.12 21.56
C GLY A 52 -5.17 -2.79 23.03
N GLY A 53 -6.01 -3.35 23.92
CA GLY A 53 -5.97 -3.03 25.36
C GLY A 53 -5.94 -1.51 25.60
N ASP A 54 -4.98 -1.04 26.41
CA ASP A 54 -4.76 0.39 26.65
C ASP A 54 -4.35 1.19 25.39
N GLN A 55 -3.87 0.50 24.35
CA GLN A 55 -3.45 1.05 23.06
C GLN A 55 -4.51 0.87 21.95
N ILE A 56 -5.77 0.55 22.28
CA ILE A 56 -6.85 0.36 21.29
C ILE A 56 -7.00 1.56 20.33
N ALA A 57 -6.76 2.78 20.81
CA ALA A 57 -6.80 3.98 19.99
C ALA A 57 -5.76 3.94 18.84
N SER A 58 -4.62 3.28 19.03
CA SER A 58 -3.60 3.11 17.99
C SER A 58 -4.12 2.21 16.85
N LEU A 59 -4.73 1.07 17.17
CA LEU A 59 -5.30 0.18 16.15
C LEU A 59 -6.48 0.82 15.41
N VAL A 60 -7.34 1.56 16.12
CA VAL A 60 -8.44 2.32 15.51
C VAL A 60 -7.91 3.42 14.58
N ALA A 61 -6.82 4.11 14.96
CA ALA A 61 -6.20 5.11 14.10
C ALA A 61 -5.61 4.50 12.83
N LEU A 62 -4.99 3.32 12.92
CA LEU A 62 -4.46 2.60 11.75
C LEU A 62 -5.59 2.19 10.79
N ALA A 63 -6.68 1.61 11.30
CA ALA A 63 -7.87 1.33 10.49
C ALA A 63 -8.39 2.59 9.77
N ALA A 64 -8.48 3.72 10.49
CA ALA A 64 -8.95 4.99 9.93
C ALA A 64 -8.00 5.56 8.86
N HIS A 65 -6.68 5.33 8.96
CA HIS A 65 -5.73 5.72 7.92
C HIS A 65 -5.99 4.96 6.61
N HIS A 66 -6.12 3.63 6.67
CA HIS A 66 -6.42 2.84 5.47
C HIS A 66 -7.77 3.20 4.86
N ASP A 67 -8.80 3.48 5.68
CA ASP A 67 -10.07 3.98 5.16
C ASP A 67 -9.90 5.31 4.41
N ALA A 68 -9.12 6.24 4.96
CA ALA A 68 -8.83 7.52 4.30
C ALA A 68 -8.02 7.36 3.00
N TYR A 69 -7.08 6.41 2.96
CA TYR A 69 -6.33 6.07 1.74
C TYR A 69 -7.24 5.44 0.68
N ALA A 70 -8.07 4.48 1.06
CA ALA A 70 -9.07 3.89 0.19
C ALA A 70 -10.05 4.93 -0.36
N GLN A 71 -10.52 5.86 0.47
CA GLN A 71 -11.39 6.97 0.04
C GLN A 71 -10.67 7.92 -0.95
N SER A 72 -9.39 8.21 -0.71
CA SER A 72 -8.59 9.04 -1.61
C SER A 72 -8.39 8.38 -2.97
N LEU A 73 -8.13 7.07 -3.00
CA LEU A 73 -8.08 6.28 -4.23
C LEU A 73 -9.44 6.25 -4.93
N SER A 74 -10.52 6.10 -4.17
CA SER A 74 -11.89 6.13 -4.68
C SER A 74 -12.21 7.47 -5.37
N ALA A 75 -11.80 8.58 -4.75
CA ALA A 75 -11.99 9.91 -5.34
C ALA A 75 -11.22 10.09 -6.65
N LEU A 76 -10.05 9.47 -6.78
CA LEU A 76 -9.25 9.50 -8.00
C LEU A 76 -9.87 8.65 -9.12
N LEU A 77 -10.31 7.44 -8.78
CA LEU A 77 -10.86 6.42 -9.68
C LEU A 77 -12.30 6.70 -10.12
N GLY A 78 -13.10 7.39 -9.30
CA GLY A 78 -14.50 7.65 -9.60
C GLY A 78 -15.31 6.35 -9.69
N THR A 79 -16.00 6.15 -10.81
CA THR A 79 -16.87 4.97 -11.02
C THR A 79 -16.11 3.66 -11.18
N ASP A 80 -14.81 3.72 -11.46
CA ASP A 80 -13.97 2.53 -11.66
C ASP A 80 -13.44 1.96 -10.34
N ALA A 81 -13.71 2.62 -9.21
CA ALA A 81 -13.29 2.17 -7.89
C ALA A 81 -14.07 0.91 -7.45
N PRO A 82 -13.39 -0.18 -7.04
CA PRO A 82 -14.07 -1.39 -6.55
C PRO A 82 -15.03 -1.17 -5.38
N GLN A 83 -14.71 -0.26 -4.45
CA GLN A 83 -15.51 0.01 -3.23
C GLN A 83 -15.67 -1.21 -2.30
N SER A 84 -14.80 -2.21 -2.44
CA SER A 84 -14.79 -3.41 -1.62
C SER A 84 -13.37 -3.88 -1.33
N ARG A 85 -13.16 -4.50 -0.18
CA ARG A 85 -11.91 -5.21 0.13
C ARG A 85 -11.68 -6.39 -0.82
N ASN A 86 -10.44 -6.89 -0.82
CA ASN A 86 -10.12 -8.20 -1.38
C ASN A 86 -10.42 -9.32 -0.34
N ASP A 87 -11.48 -10.10 -0.59
CA ASP A 87 -11.94 -11.16 0.33
C ASP A 87 -10.97 -12.35 0.45
N GLU A 88 -10.23 -12.67 -0.62
CA GLU A 88 -9.25 -13.76 -0.60
C GLU A 88 -8.06 -13.38 0.30
N LEU A 89 -7.52 -12.17 0.11
CA LEU A 89 -6.45 -11.62 0.94
C LEU A 89 -6.90 -11.44 2.40
N PHE A 90 -8.11 -10.95 2.62
CA PHE A 90 -8.66 -10.86 3.97
C PHE A 90 -8.71 -12.25 4.63
N SER A 91 -9.22 -13.25 3.90
CA SER A 91 -9.36 -14.61 4.44
C SER A 91 -8.03 -15.27 4.75
N SER A 92 -6.98 -14.99 3.99
CA SER A 92 -5.63 -15.53 4.24
C SER A 92 -4.96 -14.90 5.46
N LEU A 93 -5.23 -13.62 5.75
CA LEU A 93 -4.55 -12.86 6.81
C LEU A 93 -5.33 -12.81 8.14
N LYS A 94 -6.66 -12.94 8.12
CA LYS A 94 -7.52 -12.69 9.30
C LYS A 94 -7.15 -13.48 10.56
N SER A 95 -6.53 -14.66 10.43
CA SER A 95 -6.13 -15.46 11.59
C SER A 95 -5.05 -14.79 12.44
N GLY A 96 -4.27 -13.87 11.87
CA GLY A 96 -3.30 -13.05 12.60
C GLY A 96 -3.91 -11.85 13.33
N PHE A 97 -5.16 -11.49 13.03
CA PHE A 97 -5.86 -10.32 13.56
C PHE A 97 -6.88 -10.75 14.62
N GLY A 98 -6.36 -11.31 15.72
CA GLY A 98 -7.13 -11.80 16.86
C GLY A 98 -7.12 -10.84 18.05
N SER A 99 -7.43 -11.37 19.25
CA SER A 99 -7.54 -10.59 20.49
C SER A 99 -6.21 -10.30 21.19
N ASP A 100 -5.14 -11.04 20.86
CA ASP A 100 -3.82 -10.84 21.46
C ASP A 100 -3.11 -9.64 20.80
N THR A 101 -2.80 -8.61 21.59
CA THR A 101 -2.31 -7.33 21.04
C THR A 101 -0.90 -7.46 20.44
N GLU A 102 0.00 -8.22 21.09
CA GLU A 102 1.36 -8.39 20.58
C GLU A 102 1.36 -9.17 19.27
N SER A 103 0.66 -10.31 19.22
CA SER A 103 0.56 -11.15 18.02
C SER A 103 -0.11 -10.40 16.87
N THR A 104 -1.19 -9.67 17.15
CA THR A 104 -1.87 -8.81 16.17
C THR A 104 -0.93 -7.71 15.66
N ALA A 105 -0.16 -7.06 16.53
CA ALA A 105 0.77 -6.01 16.12
C ALA A 105 1.89 -6.55 15.21
N LEU A 106 2.37 -7.78 15.44
CA LEU A 106 3.36 -8.43 14.58
C LEU A 106 2.76 -8.86 13.23
N ALA A 107 1.54 -9.41 13.21
CA ALA A 107 0.85 -9.75 11.97
C ALA A 107 0.55 -8.50 11.14
N ALA A 108 0.12 -7.42 11.79
CA ALA A 108 -0.07 -6.12 11.18
C ALA A 108 1.25 -5.55 10.64
N HIS A 109 2.36 -5.68 11.37
CA HIS A 109 3.67 -5.23 10.89
C HIS A 109 4.09 -5.92 9.59
N GLU A 110 3.84 -7.23 9.46
CA GLU A 110 4.09 -7.98 8.23
C GLU A 110 3.19 -7.51 7.08
N LEU A 111 1.90 -7.25 7.36
CA LEU A 111 0.98 -6.65 6.41
C LEU A 111 1.49 -5.29 5.92
N GLU A 112 1.86 -4.37 6.82
CA GLU A 112 2.33 -3.04 6.44
C GLU A 112 3.61 -3.09 5.60
N ASN A 113 4.57 -3.95 5.94
CA ASN A 113 5.76 -4.14 5.10
C ASN A 113 5.38 -4.65 3.70
N THR A 114 4.41 -5.56 3.63
CA THR A 114 3.90 -6.08 2.36
C THR A 114 3.22 -4.97 1.55
N LEU A 115 2.44 -4.10 2.19
CA LEU A 115 1.84 -2.93 1.55
C LEU A 115 2.89 -1.91 1.09
N VAL A 116 3.95 -1.68 1.87
CA VAL A 116 5.09 -0.84 1.44
C VAL A 116 5.74 -1.38 0.17
N VAL A 117 6.04 -2.68 0.10
CA VAL A 117 6.61 -3.29 -1.12
C VAL A 117 5.62 -3.23 -2.28
N THR A 118 4.36 -3.53 -2.01
CA THR A 118 3.29 -3.51 -3.01
C THR A 118 3.13 -2.10 -3.61
N HIS A 119 3.00 -1.06 -2.79
CA HIS A 119 2.89 0.32 -3.26
C HIS A 119 4.17 0.82 -3.94
N THR A 120 5.34 0.31 -3.55
CA THR A 120 6.60 0.59 -4.26
C THR A 120 6.59 0.02 -5.68
N ASP A 121 6.11 -1.23 -5.85
CA ASP A 121 5.95 -1.85 -7.17
C ASP A 121 4.93 -1.08 -8.03
N LEU A 122 3.75 -0.77 -7.47
CA LEU A 122 2.74 0.02 -8.15
C LEU A 122 3.29 1.38 -8.58
N LEU A 123 4.01 2.09 -7.70
CA LEU A 123 4.63 3.37 -8.01
C LEU A 123 5.60 3.30 -9.20
N GLY A 124 6.34 2.20 -9.34
CA GLY A 124 7.24 1.97 -10.46
C GLY A 124 6.54 1.69 -11.79
N ARG A 125 5.25 1.37 -11.77
CA ARG A 125 4.44 0.96 -12.93
C ARG A 125 3.46 2.03 -13.39
N LEU A 126 3.11 2.98 -12.52
CA LEU A 126 2.13 4.02 -12.82
C LEU A 126 2.70 5.08 -13.78
N ASP A 127 1.95 5.35 -14.86
CA ASP A 127 2.27 6.42 -15.81
C ASP A 127 1.67 7.77 -15.37
N GLY A 128 0.47 7.72 -14.77
CA GLY A 128 -0.30 8.88 -14.35
C GLY A 128 0.26 9.56 -13.09
N THR A 129 0.66 10.83 -13.18
CA THR A 129 1.33 11.52 -12.06
C THR A 129 0.44 11.72 -10.83
N GLU A 130 -0.88 11.89 -10.98
CA GLU A 130 -1.81 11.98 -9.83
C GLU A 130 -1.88 10.66 -9.06
N GLY A 131 -1.94 9.53 -9.76
CA GLY A 131 -1.94 8.20 -9.15
C GLY A 131 -0.63 7.91 -8.44
N ALA A 132 0.49 8.17 -9.13
CA ALA A 132 1.82 7.99 -8.56
C ALA A 132 2.04 8.85 -7.30
N ALA A 133 1.61 10.13 -7.32
CA ALA A 133 1.72 11.00 -6.16
C ALA A 133 0.88 10.51 -4.97
N LEU A 134 -0.32 9.99 -5.23
CA LEU A 134 -1.18 9.43 -4.18
C LEU A 134 -0.56 8.15 -3.58
N VAL A 135 -0.15 7.19 -4.40
CA VAL A 135 0.50 5.94 -3.94
C VAL A 135 1.78 6.25 -3.15
N ALA A 136 2.59 7.21 -3.60
CA ALA A 136 3.77 7.64 -2.85
C ALA A 136 3.43 8.22 -1.47
N SER A 137 2.28 8.89 -1.32
CA SER A 137 1.84 9.40 -0.02
C SER A 137 1.38 8.29 0.93
N ILE A 138 0.70 7.27 0.39
CA ILE A 138 0.25 6.07 1.14
C ILE A 138 1.47 5.30 1.65
N LEU A 139 2.44 5.02 0.77
CA LEU A 139 3.72 4.37 1.08
C LEU A 139 4.41 4.95 2.33
N ILE A 140 4.45 6.29 2.44
CA ILE A 140 5.06 6.99 3.59
C ILE A 140 4.27 6.72 4.87
N GLY A 141 2.94 6.61 4.77
CA GLY A 141 2.05 6.20 5.84
C GLY A 141 2.38 4.80 6.33
N GLU A 142 2.31 3.80 5.45
CA GLU A 142 2.53 2.39 5.80
C GLU A 142 3.92 2.18 6.42
N SER A 143 4.93 2.85 5.87
CA SER A 143 6.29 2.80 6.41
C SER A 143 6.38 3.29 7.87
N ARG A 144 5.56 4.28 8.25
CA ARG A 144 5.49 4.77 9.65
C ARG A 144 4.70 3.81 10.53
N HIS A 145 3.68 3.15 9.96
CA HIS A 145 2.90 2.15 10.69
C HIS A 145 3.78 0.98 11.10
N CYS A 146 4.71 0.51 10.26
CA CYS A 146 5.68 -0.53 10.63
C CYS A 146 6.41 -0.20 11.95
N ALA A 147 7.03 0.98 12.06
CA ALA A 147 7.73 1.38 13.29
C ALA A 147 6.78 1.50 14.50
N ALA A 148 5.56 1.99 14.29
CA ALA A 148 4.56 2.09 15.35
C ALA A 148 4.10 0.70 15.85
N LEU A 149 3.94 -0.26 14.94
CA LEU A 149 3.54 -1.63 15.24
C LEU A 149 4.63 -2.42 15.94
N ALA A 150 5.90 -2.22 15.57
CA ALA A 150 7.03 -2.79 16.31
C ALA A 150 7.04 -2.30 17.76
N ALA A 151 6.79 -1.00 17.98
CA ALA A 151 6.65 -0.44 19.33
C ALA A 151 5.42 -1.01 20.07
N LEU A 152 4.29 -1.17 19.38
CA LEU A 152 3.06 -1.75 19.93
C LEU A 152 3.25 -3.22 20.34
N ALA A 153 4.06 -3.97 19.58
CA ALA A 153 4.47 -5.34 19.89
C ALA A 153 5.54 -5.44 20.99
N GLY A 154 5.88 -4.32 21.65
CA GLY A 154 6.86 -4.28 22.74
C GLY A 154 8.29 -4.56 22.32
N LYS A 155 8.63 -4.38 21.04
CA LYS A 155 9.97 -4.65 20.50
C LYS A 155 10.95 -3.53 20.84
N SER A 156 12.21 -3.88 20.96
CA SER A 156 13.30 -2.97 21.31
C SER A 156 13.85 -2.30 20.04
N PRO A 157 13.91 -0.97 19.95
CA PRO A 157 14.54 -0.29 18.81
C PRO A 157 16.06 -0.45 18.78
N VAL A 158 16.66 -1.07 19.81
CA VAL A 158 18.10 -1.37 19.88
C VAL A 158 18.36 -2.83 19.53
N ASP A 159 17.55 -3.74 20.09
CA ASP A 159 17.78 -5.18 19.93
C ASP A 159 17.03 -5.77 18.72
N ASP A 160 15.90 -5.15 18.33
CA ASP A 160 15.02 -5.57 17.24
C ASP A 160 14.95 -4.51 16.12
N ILE A 161 16.07 -3.83 15.84
CA ILE A 161 16.13 -2.69 14.90
C ILE A 161 15.51 -2.99 13.53
N ASP A 162 15.61 -4.23 13.04
CA ASP A 162 15.07 -4.64 11.75
C ASP A 162 13.55 -4.48 11.68
N LEU A 163 12.83 -4.60 12.80
CA LEU A 163 11.37 -4.36 12.87
C LEU A 163 11.01 -2.87 12.84
N PHE A 164 11.95 -1.98 13.17
CA PHE A 164 11.75 -0.53 13.11
C PHE A 164 12.13 0.08 11.76
N LEU A 165 12.63 -0.74 10.84
CA LEU A 165 12.95 -0.38 9.46
C LEU A 165 11.96 -1.08 8.52
N THR A 166 11.76 -0.51 7.33
CA THR A 166 11.08 -1.23 6.25
C THR A 166 12.09 -2.15 5.56
N THR A 167 11.69 -3.39 5.31
CA THR A 167 12.53 -4.37 4.61
C THR A 167 11.89 -4.77 3.28
N SER A 168 12.70 -5.18 2.31
CA SER A 168 12.24 -5.59 0.98
C SER A 168 12.16 -7.11 0.81
N ASP A 169 12.21 -7.88 1.90
CA ASP A 169 12.30 -9.35 1.87
C ASP A 169 10.91 -10.02 1.75
N VAL A 170 9.87 -9.23 1.47
CA VAL A 170 8.49 -9.68 1.19
C VAL A 170 8.13 -9.44 -0.26
N GLU A 171 7.24 -10.26 -0.82
CA GLU A 171 6.81 -10.13 -2.21
C GLU A 171 5.64 -9.15 -2.36
N SER A 172 5.62 -8.41 -3.47
CA SER A 172 4.50 -7.53 -3.83
C SER A 172 3.24 -8.35 -4.07
N LEU A 173 2.11 -7.87 -3.56
CA LEU A 173 0.79 -8.45 -3.84
C LEU A 173 0.19 -7.95 -5.16
N ALA A 174 0.85 -7.00 -5.83
CA ALA A 174 0.33 -6.39 -7.04
C ALA A 174 0.07 -7.44 -8.14
N PRO A 175 -0.98 -7.24 -8.97
CA PRO A 175 -1.24 -8.10 -10.12
C PRO A 175 -0.01 -8.20 -11.02
N GLN A 176 0.35 -9.41 -11.40
CA GLN A 176 1.47 -9.67 -12.31
C GLN A 176 1.07 -9.28 -13.74
N ALA A 177 2.01 -8.70 -14.49
CA ALA A 177 1.81 -8.26 -15.87
C ALA A 177 1.81 -9.39 -16.90
#